data_AF-A0A6C0KGA3-F1
#
_entry.id   AF-A0A6C0KGA3-F1
#
_cell.length_a   1.000
_cell.length_b   1.000
_cell.length_c   1.000
_cell.angle_alpha   90.00
_cell.angle_beta   90.00
_cell.angle_gamma   90.00
#
_symmetry.space_group_name_H-M   'P 1'
#
loop_
_entity.id
_entity.type
_entity.pdbx_description
1 polymer ?
#
loop_
_entity_poly.entity_id
_entity_poly.type
_entity_poly.pdbx_seq_one_letter_code
_entity_poly.pdbx_strand_id
1 'polypeptide(L)'
;MIILSFDVGIKHLAYCLIQINSCQCNYTISSWDCINLCNIICQADESCDKPAIYCKNKMYYCKTHAKNQTTYLVPKINLKKLKLSELNTLVKQHHLDEKEESIPNKKSALLEFLQEQFLEKVNSNANQMDLIKLGINMKNSFDELFQPNKIDYVLIENQISPIATRMKTFQGMITQYFIMKDCYNIIYVSSINKLKHFITKKLSYKERKTASIDVTIQQLKENDKLYLLWMDFFNKHKKKDDLADCYLQGLWFIKDRNLLKYN
;
A
#
# COMPACT_ATOMS: atom_id res chain seq x y z
N MET A 1 -16.83 13.20 -16.36
CA MET A 1 -15.44 13.54 -15.97
C MET A 1 -15.00 12.57 -14.89
N ILE A 2 -13.78 12.05 -14.95
CA ILE A 2 -13.21 11.09 -14.00
C ILE A 2 -12.04 11.74 -13.25
N ILE A 3 -12.15 11.78 -11.93
CA ILE A 3 -11.14 12.32 -11.01
C ILE A 3 -10.58 11.16 -10.19
N LEU A 4 -9.27 10.99 -10.19
CA LEU A 4 -8.58 10.05 -9.33
C LEU A 4 -7.83 10.82 -8.24
N SER A 5 -8.15 10.54 -6.98
CA SER A 5 -7.56 11.22 -5.82
C SER A 5 -6.75 10.26 -4.97
N PHE A 6 -5.52 10.63 -4.62
CA PHE A 6 -4.60 9.83 -3.80
C PHE A 6 -4.29 10.50 -2.46
N ASP A 7 -4.31 9.69 -1.40
CA ASP A 7 -3.66 9.96 -0.11
C ASP A 7 -2.37 9.13 -0.04
N VAL A 8 -1.22 9.81 0.04
CA VAL A 8 0.07 9.22 -0.34
C VAL A 8 0.73 8.52 0.84
N GLY A 9 0.58 7.21 0.92
CA GLY A 9 1.32 6.33 1.83
C GLY A 9 2.17 5.29 1.09
N ILE A 10 3.42 5.08 1.54
CA ILE A 10 4.33 4.10 0.89
C ILE A 10 3.82 2.67 1.05
N LYS A 11 3.36 2.30 2.26
CA LYS A 11 2.81 0.97 2.51
C LYS A 11 1.36 0.86 2.04
N HIS A 12 0.59 1.91 2.32
CA HIS A 12 -0.86 1.95 2.18
C HIS A 12 -1.17 3.18 1.35
N LEU A 13 -1.30 3.01 0.03
CA LEU A 13 -1.64 4.08 -0.89
C LEU A 13 -3.16 4.06 -1.09
N ALA A 14 -3.87 4.97 -0.43
CA ALA A 14 -5.31 5.07 -0.58
C ALA A 14 -5.66 5.91 -1.81
N TYR A 15 -6.70 5.50 -2.52
CA TYR A 15 -7.20 6.21 -3.69
C TYR A 15 -8.71 6.19 -3.77
N CYS A 16 -9.31 7.23 -4.36
CA CYS A 16 -10.73 7.32 -4.66
C CYS A 16 -10.92 7.77 -6.10
N LEU A 17 -11.62 6.97 -6.90
CA LEU A 17 -11.97 7.24 -8.30
C LEU A 17 -13.41 7.76 -8.35
N ILE A 18 -13.56 9.07 -8.55
CA ILE A 18 -14.83 9.78 -8.57
C ILE A 18 -15.23 10.08 -10.00
N GLN A 19 -16.45 9.70 -10.38
CA GLN A 19 -17.03 10.02 -11.67
C GLN A 19 -18.09 11.10 -11.51
N ILE A 20 -17.85 12.26 -12.10
CA ILE A 20 -18.83 13.35 -12.17
C ILE A 20 -19.75 13.12 -13.36
N ASN A 21 -21.06 13.18 -13.09
CA ASN A 21 -22.10 13.27 -14.09
C ASN A 21 -22.62 14.72 -14.13
N SER A 22 -22.08 15.50 -15.06
CA SER A 22 -22.42 16.93 -15.21
C SER A 22 -23.90 17.14 -15.52
N CYS A 23 -24.54 16.24 -16.28
CA CYS A 23 -25.96 16.37 -16.63
C CYS A 23 -26.88 16.25 -15.40
N GLN A 24 -26.47 15.48 -14.39
CA GLN A 24 -27.26 15.24 -13.19
C GLN A 24 -26.77 16.04 -11.98
N CYS A 25 -25.79 16.93 -12.17
CA CYS A 25 -25.13 17.68 -11.08
C CYS A 25 -24.76 16.80 -9.88
N ASN A 26 -24.32 15.55 -10.15
CA ASN A 26 -23.99 14.58 -9.13
C ASN A 26 -22.67 13.87 -9.43
N TYR A 27 -22.23 13.03 -8.49
CA TYR A 27 -21.07 12.17 -8.66
C TYR A 27 -21.32 10.79 -8.07
N THR A 28 -20.57 9.82 -8.57
CA THR A 28 -20.48 8.46 -8.04
C THR A 28 -19.03 8.11 -7.74
N ILE A 29 -18.81 7.11 -6.90
CA ILE A 29 -17.49 6.53 -6.66
C ILE A 29 -17.42 5.22 -7.45
N SER A 30 -16.53 5.14 -8.42
CA SER A 30 -16.36 3.97 -9.28
C SER A 30 -15.38 2.95 -8.70
N SER A 31 -14.43 3.40 -7.88
CA SER A 31 -13.50 2.55 -7.13
C SER A 31 -12.93 3.32 -5.94
N TRP A 32 -12.79 2.67 -4.78
CA TRP A 32 -12.27 3.28 -3.56
C TRP A 32 -11.61 2.21 -2.70
N ASP A 33 -10.30 2.26 -2.57
CA ASP A 33 -9.54 1.24 -1.84
C ASP A 33 -8.15 1.74 -1.43
N CYS A 34 -7.38 0.89 -0.76
CA CYS A 34 -6.03 1.12 -0.30
C CYS A 34 -5.06 0.04 -0.79
N ILE A 35 -4.15 0.43 -1.68
CA ILE A 35 -3.17 -0.46 -2.29
C ILE A 35 -2.03 -0.73 -1.30
N ASN A 36 -1.75 -2.00 -1.05
CA ASN A 36 -0.58 -2.40 -0.28
C ASN A 36 0.64 -2.65 -1.18
N LEU A 37 1.43 -1.60 -1.40
CA LEU A 37 2.59 -1.63 -2.30
C LEU A 37 3.77 -2.46 -1.78
N CYS A 38 3.75 -2.77 -0.49
CA CYS A 38 4.72 -3.68 0.12
C CYS A 38 4.32 -5.15 0.02
N ASN A 39 3.12 -5.44 -0.51
CA ASN A 39 2.66 -6.81 -0.62
C ASN A 39 3.38 -7.50 -1.79
N ILE A 40 4.15 -8.52 -1.47
CA ILE A 40 4.79 -9.38 -2.47
C ILE A 40 3.92 -10.63 -2.56
N ILE A 41 3.46 -10.97 -3.76
CA ILE A 41 2.64 -12.17 -3.97
C ILE A 41 3.55 -13.40 -4.02
N CYS A 42 3.03 -14.53 -3.57
CA CYS A 42 3.68 -15.82 -3.70
C CYS A 42 3.98 -16.15 -5.17
N GLN A 43 5.18 -16.67 -5.43
CA GLN A 43 5.65 -17.05 -6.77
C GLN A 43 5.89 -18.55 -6.91
N ALA A 44 5.47 -19.33 -5.92
CA ALA A 44 5.63 -20.79 -5.93
C ALA A 44 4.66 -21.50 -6.88
N ASP A 45 3.56 -20.84 -7.25
CA ASP A 45 2.50 -21.36 -8.11
C ASP A 45 1.83 -20.16 -8.80
N GLU A 46 1.62 -20.24 -10.11
CA GLU A 46 1.00 -19.16 -10.91
C GLU A 46 -0.45 -18.86 -10.46
N SER A 47 -1.13 -19.85 -9.88
CA SER A 47 -2.49 -19.70 -9.34
C SER A 47 -2.53 -19.11 -7.93
N CYS A 48 -1.36 -18.89 -7.28
CA CYS A 48 -1.32 -18.40 -5.91
C CYS A 48 -1.35 -16.87 -5.82
N ASP A 49 -2.42 -16.37 -5.23
CA ASP A 49 -2.66 -14.94 -4.95
C ASP A 49 -2.26 -14.52 -3.51
N LYS A 50 -1.83 -15.49 -2.68
CA LYS A 50 -1.57 -15.27 -1.26
C LYS A 50 -0.32 -14.41 -1.04
N PRO A 51 -0.31 -13.55 -0.01
CA PRO A 51 0.85 -12.75 0.33
C PRO A 51 2.04 -13.64 0.75
N ALA A 52 3.21 -13.32 0.21
CA ALA A 52 4.47 -13.94 0.57
C ALA A 52 4.93 -13.50 1.96
N ILE A 53 5.35 -14.46 2.76
CA ILE A 53 5.90 -14.26 4.10
C ILE A 53 7.37 -14.66 4.14
N TYR A 54 7.81 -15.48 3.19
CA TYR A 54 9.18 -15.99 3.09
C TYR A 54 9.77 -15.78 1.69
N CYS A 55 11.09 -15.70 1.60
CA CYS A 55 11.82 -15.59 0.34
C CYS A 55 13.17 -16.31 0.40
N LYS A 56 13.64 -16.77 -0.75
CA LYS A 56 14.99 -17.32 -0.94
C LYS A 56 15.36 -17.19 -2.41
N ASN A 57 16.60 -16.81 -2.71
CA ASN A 57 17.11 -16.72 -4.09
C ASN A 57 16.17 -15.97 -5.05
N LYS A 58 15.58 -14.86 -4.59
CA LYS A 58 14.59 -14.02 -5.30
C LYS A 58 13.22 -14.67 -5.57
N MET A 59 12.98 -15.88 -5.10
CA MET A 59 11.66 -16.52 -5.08
C MET A 59 10.91 -16.19 -3.78
N TYR A 60 9.60 -15.99 -3.89
CA TYR A 60 8.73 -15.60 -2.77
C TYR A 60 7.66 -16.66 -2.48
N TYR A 61 7.40 -16.92 -1.20
CA TYR A 61 6.54 -18.00 -0.74
C TYR A 61 5.52 -17.51 0.28
N CYS A 62 4.24 -17.85 0.09
CA CYS A 62 3.22 -17.71 1.13
C CYS A 62 3.45 -18.71 2.27
N LYS A 63 2.71 -18.59 3.37
CA LYS A 63 2.83 -19.50 4.53
C LYS A 63 2.65 -20.97 4.16
N THR A 64 1.72 -21.26 3.24
CA THR A 64 1.41 -22.64 2.82
C THR A 64 2.53 -23.19 1.94
N HIS A 65 2.91 -22.48 0.88
CA HIS A 65 3.97 -22.93 -0.03
C HIS A 65 5.34 -23.02 0.65
N ALA A 66 5.66 -22.10 1.58
CA ALA A 66 6.89 -22.18 2.35
C ALA A 66 6.99 -23.46 3.20
N LYS A 67 5.86 -23.99 3.69
CA LYS A 67 5.81 -25.23 4.47
C LYS A 67 5.81 -26.49 3.61
N ASN A 68 5.24 -26.41 2.42
CA ASN A 68 5.07 -27.57 1.55
C ASN A 68 6.28 -27.80 0.62
N GLN A 69 7.09 -26.77 0.37
CA GLN A 69 8.35 -26.95 -0.34
C GLN A 69 9.36 -27.73 0.52
N THR A 70 10.19 -28.55 -0.13
CA THR A 70 11.11 -29.49 0.52
C THR A 70 12.57 -29.04 0.47
N THR A 71 12.88 -27.99 -0.28
CA THR A 71 14.25 -27.53 -0.55
C THR A 71 14.87 -26.79 0.63
N TYR A 72 14.10 -25.94 1.28
CA TYR A 72 14.59 -25.03 2.32
C TYR A 72 13.85 -25.26 3.65
N LEU A 73 14.51 -24.93 4.75
CA LEU A 73 13.91 -24.98 6.08
C LEU A 73 13.18 -23.67 6.40
N VAL A 74 12.07 -23.73 7.12
CA VAL A 74 11.32 -22.53 7.53
C VAL A 74 11.86 -22.01 8.87
N PRO A 75 12.34 -20.76 8.96
CA PRO A 75 12.91 -20.24 10.19
C PRO A 75 11.82 -20.00 11.23
N LYS A 76 11.96 -20.64 12.39
CA LYS A 76 11.13 -20.33 13.58
C LYS A 76 11.66 -19.13 14.35
N ILE A 77 12.97 -18.87 14.28
CA ILE A 77 13.69 -17.85 15.05
C ILE A 77 14.60 -17.05 14.11
N ASN A 78 14.93 -15.80 14.48
CA ASN A 78 15.90 -15.00 13.73
C ASN A 78 17.32 -15.52 13.99
N LEU A 79 17.91 -16.20 13.01
CA LEU A 79 19.22 -16.84 13.08
C LEU A 79 20.33 -15.86 13.50
N LYS A 80 20.27 -14.59 13.04
CA LYS A 80 21.29 -13.56 13.34
C LYS A 80 21.40 -13.23 14.83
N LYS A 81 20.37 -13.54 15.63
CA LYS A 81 20.35 -13.28 17.07
C LYS A 81 20.88 -14.43 17.92
N LEU A 82 21.13 -15.59 17.32
CA LEU A 82 21.53 -16.80 18.05
C LEU A 82 23.02 -16.80 18.39
N LYS A 83 23.38 -17.46 19.49
CA LYS A 83 24.75 -17.78 19.89
C LYS A 83 25.26 -19.02 19.13
N LEU A 84 26.57 -19.22 19.07
CA LEU A 84 27.19 -20.36 18.38
C LEU A 84 26.64 -21.71 18.88
N SER A 85 26.42 -21.86 20.19
CA SER A 85 25.83 -23.08 20.77
C SER A 85 24.43 -23.37 20.22
N GLU A 86 23.59 -22.34 20.11
CA GLU A 86 22.22 -22.44 19.59
C GLU A 86 22.20 -22.76 18.09
N LEU A 87 23.14 -22.20 17.32
CA LEU A 87 23.31 -22.53 15.90
C LEU A 87 23.72 -24.00 15.72
N ASN A 88 24.66 -24.51 16.52
CA ASN A 88 25.05 -25.93 16.50
C ASN A 88 23.89 -26.86 16.88
N THR A 89 23.03 -26.45 17.83
CA THR A 89 21.81 -27.19 18.16
C THR A 89 20.87 -27.28 16.96
N LEU A 90 20.72 -26.19 16.19
CA LEU A 90 19.89 -26.19 14.98
C LEU A 90 20.42 -27.13 13.89
N VAL A 91 21.74 -27.21 13.70
CA VAL A 91 22.36 -28.17 12.75
C VAL A 91 21.90 -29.58 13.06
N LYS A 92 22.03 -30.00 14.32
CA LYS A 92 21.65 -31.34 14.78
C LYS A 92 20.14 -31.59 14.70
N GLN A 93 19.33 -30.62 15.11
CA GLN A 93 17.86 -30.72 15.07
C GLN A 93 17.31 -30.93 13.66
N HIS A 94 18.03 -30.47 12.64
CA HIS A 94 17.64 -30.57 11.24
C HIS A 94 18.46 -31.62 10.47
N HIS A 95 19.29 -32.42 11.16
CA HIS A 95 20.13 -33.46 10.57
C HIS A 95 20.98 -32.94 9.41
N LEU A 96 21.54 -31.73 9.54
CA LEU A 96 22.37 -31.11 8.51
C LEU A 96 23.81 -31.63 8.54
N ASP A 97 24.27 -32.06 9.71
CA ASP A 97 25.55 -32.73 9.93
C ASP A 97 25.62 -34.14 9.30
N GLU A 98 24.47 -34.77 9.05
CA GLU A 98 24.40 -36.03 8.32
C GLU A 98 24.45 -35.85 6.79
N LYS A 99 24.17 -34.64 6.30
CA LYS A 99 24.03 -34.33 4.87
C LYS A 99 25.25 -33.63 4.26
N GLU A 100 26.10 -33.05 5.10
CA GLU A 100 27.23 -32.22 4.69
C GLU A 100 28.53 -32.75 5.29
N GLU A 101 29.57 -32.90 4.46
CA GLU A 101 30.86 -33.46 4.89
C GLU A 101 31.60 -32.56 5.88
N SER A 102 31.33 -31.25 5.87
CA SER A 102 31.98 -30.28 6.75
C SER A 102 31.01 -29.19 7.22
N ILE A 103 30.75 -29.16 8.52
CA ILE A 103 29.99 -28.07 9.16
C ILE A 103 30.96 -27.01 9.70
N PRO A 104 30.78 -25.72 9.37
CA PRO A 104 31.62 -24.67 9.90
C PRO A 104 31.55 -24.55 11.43
N ASN A 105 32.70 -24.38 12.08
CA ASN A 105 32.79 -24.24 13.54
C ASN A 105 32.81 -22.79 14.05
N LYS A 106 33.09 -21.82 13.16
CA LYS A 106 33.05 -20.39 13.47
C LYS A 106 31.62 -19.87 13.33
N LYS A 107 31.20 -19.01 14.26
CA LYS A 107 29.84 -18.45 14.29
C LYS A 107 29.41 -17.78 12.98
N SER A 108 30.28 -16.97 12.37
CA SER A 108 29.97 -16.26 11.12
C SER A 108 29.73 -17.24 9.95
N ALA A 109 30.67 -18.16 9.74
CA ALA A 109 30.58 -19.16 8.67
C ALA A 109 29.40 -20.13 8.89
N LEU A 110 29.13 -20.52 10.14
CA LEU A 110 27.99 -21.36 10.47
C LEU A 110 26.65 -20.64 10.24
N LEU A 111 26.60 -19.35 10.55
CA LEU A 111 25.44 -18.53 10.28
C LEU A 111 25.20 -18.42 8.76
N GLU A 112 26.22 -18.17 7.96
CA GLU A 112 26.12 -18.14 6.49
C GLU A 112 25.61 -19.49 5.95
N PHE A 113 26.21 -20.60 6.39
CA PHE A 113 25.76 -21.95 6.04
C PHE A 113 24.28 -22.18 6.37
N LEU A 114 23.84 -21.87 7.59
CA LEU A 114 22.43 -22.01 7.98
C LEU A 114 21.52 -21.05 7.22
N GLN A 115 21.96 -19.83 6.93
CA GLN A 115 21.18 -18.91 6.09
C GLN A 115 20.98 -19.46 4.67
N GLU A 116 21.90 -20.27 4.16
CA GLU A 116 21.72 -20.94 2.87
C GLU A 116 20.65 -22.03 2.88
N GLN A 117 20.50 -22.73 4.00
CA GLN A 117 19.54 -23.83 4.14
C GLN A 117 18.13 -23.36 4.51
N PHE A 118 17.98 -22.14 5.04
CA PHE A 118 16.69 -21.63 5.52
C PHE A 118 16.11 -20.58 4.57
N LEU A 119 14.78 -20.57 4.46
CA LEU A 119 14.06 -19.42 3.92
C LEU A 119 14.30 -18.19 4.80
N GLU A 120 14.22 -17.01 4.22
CA GLU A 120 14.26 -15.74 4.96
C GLU A 120 12.86 -15.18 5.11
N LYS A 121 12.56 -14.48 6.22
CA LYS A 121 11.30 -13.75 6.32
C LYS A 121 11.32 -12.56 5.36
N VAL A 122 10.27 -12.42 4.55
CA VAL A 122 10.07 -11.24 3.73
C VAL A 122 9.97 -10.02 4.63
N ASN A 123 10.81 -9.04 4.35
CA ASN A 123 10.77 -7.78 5.04
C ASN A 123 9.65 -6.91 4.45
N SER A 124 8.48 -6.93 5.10
CA SER A 124 7.33 -6.10 4.73
C SER A 124 7.41 -4.66 5.28
N ASN A 125 8.57 -4.25 5.80
CA ASN A 125 8.78 -2.91 6.29
C ASN A 125 9.01 -1.94 5.12
N ALA A 126 8.05 -1.04 4.91
CA ALA A 126 8.10 -0.02 3.86
C ALA A 126 9.36 0.87 3.90
N ASN A 127 9.95 1.06 5.09
CA ASN A 127 11.17 1.86 5.26
C ASN A 127 12.42 1.16 4.73
N GLN A 128 12.38 -0.17 4.61
CA GLN A 128 13.50 -1.01 4.21
C GLN A 128 13.34 -1.55 2.78
N MET A 129 12.16 -1.41 2.18
CA MET A 129 11.95 -1.74 0.77
C MET A 129 12.66 -0.74 -0.16
N ASP A 130 13.21 -1.25 -1.24
CA ASP A 130 13.78 -0.45 -2.31
C ASP A 130 12.70 0.36 -3.04
N LEU A 131 12.98 1.64 -3.31
CA LEU A 131 12.11 2.54 -4.06
C LEU A 131 11.87 2.04 -5.48
N ILE A 132 12.86 1.37 -6.10
CA ILE A 132 12.69 0.79 -7.43
C ILE A 132 11.61 -0.31 -7.39
N LYS A 133 11.70 -1.22 -6.41
CA LYS A 133 10.71 -2.29 -6.24
C LYS A 133 9.31 -1.73 -5.93
N LEU A 134 9.22 -0.72 -5.08
CA LEU A 134 7.96 -0.03 -4.79
C LEU A 134 7.37 0.63 -6.04
N GLY A 135 8.21 1.27 -6.87
CA GLY A 135 7.79 1.86 -8.15
C GLY A 135 7.27 0.82 -9.15
N ILE A 136 7.92 -0.35 -9.26
CA ILE A 136 7.45 -1.46 -10.10
C ILE A 136 6.10 -1.99 -9.61
N ASN A 137 5.96 -2.21 -8.29
CA ASN A 137 4.71 -2.68 -7.71
C ASN A 137 3.58 -1.68 -7.96
N MET A 138 3.85 -0.38 -7.76
CA MET A 138 2.91 0.70 -8.05
C MET A 138 2.47 0.72 -9.51
N LYS A 139 3.42 0.66 -10.45
CA LYS A 139 3.14 0.62 -11.89
C LYS A 139 2.19 -0.53 -12.20
N ASN A 140 2.48 -1.74 -11.74
CA ASN A 140 1.67 -2.92 -12.05
C ASN A 140 0.26 -2.79 -11.45
N SER A 141 0.13 -2.36 -10.20
CA SER A 141 -1.19 -2.12 -9.58
C SER A 141 -1.97 -1.03 -10.31
N PHE A 142 -1.32 0.04 -10.74
CA PHE A 142 -1.98 1.12 -11.48
C PHE A 142 -2.36 0.70 -12.90
N ASP A 143 -1.52 -0.11 -13.57
CA ASP A 143 -1.86 -0.66 -14.87
C ASP A 143 -3.09 -1.57 -14.77
N GLU A 144 -3.23 -2.37 -13.70
CA GLU A 144 -4.42 -3.20 -13.49
C GLU A 144 -5.67 -2.36 -13.16
N LEU A 145 -5.55 -1.44 -12.21
CA LEU A 145 -6.71 -0.70 -11.66
C LEU A 145 -7.21 0.42 -12.57
N PHE A 146 -6.31 1.08 -13.30
CA PHE A 146 -6.60 2.36 -13.96
C PHE A 146 -6.50 2.31 -15.49
N GLN A 147 -5.90 1.29 -16.10
CA GLN A 147 -5.87 1.15 -17.57
C GLN A 147 -7.24 1.27 -18.26
N PRO A 148 -8.34 0.66 -17.77
CA PRO A 148 -9.61 0.74 -18.50
C PRO A 148 -10.25 2.13 -18.45
N ASN A 149 -9.74 3.06 -17.63
CA ASN A 149 -10.38 4.34 -17.38
C ASN A 149 -9.55 5.50 -17.94
N LYS A 150 -10.18 6.33 -18.79
CA LYS A 150 -9.61 7.64 -19.14
C LYS A 150 -9.76 8.58 -17.94
N ILE A 151 -8.67 8.84 -17.23
CA ILE A 151 -8.64 9.75 -16.08
C ILE A 151 -8.43 11.19 -16.57
N ASP A 152 -9.34 12.09 -16.19
CA ASP A 152 -9.29 13.50 -16.61
C ASP A 152 -8.45 14.35 -15.65
N TYR A 153 -8.46 14.04 -14.35
CA TYR A 153 -7.70 14.72 -13.30
C TYR A 153 -7.11 13.74 -12.31
N VAL A 154 -5.87 14.00 -11.89
CA VAL A 154 -5.21 13.26 -10.81
C VAL A 154 -4.90 14.21 -9.68
N LEU A 155 -5.53 14.00 -8.52
CA LEU A 155 -5.25 14.74 -7.30
C LEU A 155 -4.28 13.92 -6.45
N ILE A 156 -3.18 14.53 -6.01
CA ILE A 156 -2.17 13.84 -5.21
C ILE A 156 -1.93 14.67 -3.96
N GLU A 157 -2.01 14.06 -2.78
CA GLU A 157 -1.65 14.76 -1.54
C GLU A 157 -0.21 15.30 -1.63
N ASN A 158 -0.03 16.58 -1.31
CA ASN A 158 1.28 17.21 -1.32
C ASN A 158 2.07 16.86 -0.06
N GLN A 159 3.14 16.08 -0.24
CA GLN A 159 4.07 15.73 0.82
C GLN A 159 5.10 16.87 1.02
N ILE A 160 5.44 17.21 2.26
CA ILE A 160 6.33 18.34 2.58
C ILE A 160 7.70 17.81 3.07
N SER A 161 8.80 18.22 2.41
CA SER A 161 10.19 17.93 2.82
C SER A 161 10.60 18.84 4.00
N PRO A 162 11.49 18.41 4.95
CA PRO A 162 12.33 17.21 5.00
C PRO A 162 11.71 15.99 5.71
N ILE A 163 10.46 16.10 6.19
CA ILE A 163 9.85 15.11 7.09
C ILE A 163 9.54 13.79 6.36
N ALA A 164 9.26 13.84 5.06
CA ALA A 164 8.71 12.72 4.31
C ALA A 164 9.40 12.47 2.95
N THR A 165 10.73 12.55 2.88
CA THR A 165 11.50 12.47 1.60
C THR A 165 11.12 11.27 0.74
N ARG A 166 10.95 10.08 1.33
CA ARG A 166 10.52 8.88 0.58
C ARG A 166 9.09 9.01 0.04
N MET A 167 8.15 9.55 0.81
CA MET A 167 6.78 9.80 0.32
C MET A 167 6.77 10.89 -0.75
N LYS A 168 7.67 11.88 -0.65
CA LYS A 168 7.84 12.90 -1.70
C LYS A 168 8.35 12.30 -3.00
N THR A 169 9.32 11.39 -2.93
CA THR A 169 9.74 10.61 -4.10
C THR A 169 8.58 9.81 -4.68
N PHE A 170 7.76 9.21 -3.82
CA PHE A 170 6.60 8.43 -4.24
C PHE A 170 5.51 9.29 -4.90
N GLN A 171 5.23 10.48 -4.37
CA GLN A 171 4.41 11.50 -5.04
C GLN A 171 4.95 11.80 -6.45
N GLY A 172 6.27 11.92 -6.60
CA GLY A 172 6.93 12.09 -7.90
C GLY A 172 6.73 10.88 -8.84
N MET A 173 6.82 9.65 -8.31
CA MET A 173 6.57 8.43 -9.09
C MET A 173 5.13 8.33 -9.59
N ILE A 174 4.14 8.64 -8.73
CA ILE A 174 2.72 8.70 -9.11
C ILE A 174 2.55 9.72 -10.24
N THR A 175 3.14 10.91 -10.08
CA THR A 175 3.10 11.97 -11.10
C THR A 175 3.68 11.51 -12.43
N GLN A 176 4.88 10.93 -12.40
CA GLN A 176 5.55 10.44 -13.61
C GLN A 176 4.74 9.34 -14.32
N TYR A 177 4.11 8.44 -13.57
CA TYR A 177 3.25 7.40 -14.14
C TYR A 177 2.12 8.02 -14.96
N PHE A 178 1.40 9.01 -14.42
CA PHE A 178 0.26 9.61 -15.13
C PHE A 178 0.68 10.50 -16.30
N ILE A 179 1.86 11.13 -16.24
CA ILE A 179 2.46 11.79 -17.42
C ILE A 179 2.67 10.78 -18.56
N MET A 180 3.17 9.57 -18.25
CA MET A 180 3.37 8.51 -19.24
C MET A 180 2.06 7.88 -19.76
N LYS A 181 0.91 8.18 -19.14
CA LYS A 181 -0.43 7.77 -19.59
C LYS A 181 -1.22 8.93 -20.18
N ASP A 182 -0.54 10.00 -20.59
CA ASP A 182 -1.13 11.20 -21.20
C ASP A 182 -2.18 11.91 -20.34
N CYS A 183 -2.10 11.76 -19.01
CA CYS A 183 -2.93 12.50 -18.06
C CYS A 183 -2.12 13.63 -17.42
N TYR A 184 -2.24 14.83 -17.98
CA TYR A 184 -1.42 15.98 -17.58
C TYR A 184 -2.06 16.87 -16.51
N ASN A 185 -3.35 16.73 -16.25
CA ASN A 185 -4.06 17.50 -15.24
C ASN A 185 -3.81 16.94 -13.84
N ILE A 186 -2.57 17.09 -13.37
CA ILE A 186 -2.12 16.60 -12.06
C ILE A 186 -2.08 17.77 -11.07
N ILE A 187 -2.75 17.63 -9.94
CA ILE A 187 -2.88 18.68 -8.92
C ILE A 187 -2.37 18.18 -7.59
N TYR A 188 -1.38 18.87 -7.04
CA TYR A 188 -0.92 18.63 -5.67
C TYR A 188 -1.83 19.34 -4.67
N VAL A 189 -2.48 18.58 -3.79
CA VAL A 189 -3.45 19.13 -2.84
C VAL A 189 -2.84 19.21 -1.44
N SER A 190 -2.98 20.36 -0.80
CA SER A 190 -2.58 20.53 0.59
C SER A 190 -3.51 19.75 1.52
N SER A 191 -2.96 19.06 2.51
CA SER A 191 -3.73 18.28 3.50
C SER A 191 -4.73 19.13 4.30
N ILE A 192 -4.55 20.45 4.38
CA ILE A 192 -5.49 21.35 5.05
C ILE A 192 -6.84 21.47 4.32
N ASN A 193 -6.87 21.21 3.01
CA ASN A 193 -8.06 21.42 2.20
C ASN A 193 -9.15 20.37 2.43
N LYS A 194 -8.76 19.15 2.84
CA LYS A 194 -9.65 17.99 3.03
C LYS A 194 -10.88 18.33 3.90
N LEU A 195 -10.72 19.12 4.96
CA LEU A 195 -11.78 19.49 5.90
C LEU A 195 -12.26 20.95 5.78
N LYS A 196 -11.71 21.71 4.83
CA LYS A 196 -11.88 23.18 4.74
C LYS A 196 -13.34 23.63 4.63
N HIS A 197 -14.20 22.85 3.98
CA HIS A 197 -15.61 23.19 3.78
C HIS A 197 -16.55 22.62 4.85
N PHE A 198 -16.02 21.86 5.80
CA PHE A 198 -16.84 21.13 6.78
C PHE A 198 -16.56 21.61 8.22
N ILE A 199 -15.37 22.16 8.47
CA ILE A 199 -14.94 22.53 9.81
C ILE A 199 -14.30 23.92 9.79
N THR A 200 -14.80 24.80 10.64
CA THR A 200 -14.28 26.17 10.83
C THR A 200 -13.29 26.25 11.99
N LYS A 201 -13.37 25.33 12.96
CA LYS A 201 -12.49 25.28 14.13
C LYS A 201 -11.11 24.72 13.76
N LYS A 202 -10.05 25.30 14.34
CA LYS A 202 -8.70 24.73 14.28
C LYS A 202 -8.64 23.44 15.12
N LEU A 203 -8.30 22.33 14.47
CA LEU A 203 -8.18 21.01 15.09
C LEU A 203 -6.72 20.59 15.22
N SER A 204 -6.42 19.81 16.27
CA SER A 204 -5.16 19.09 16.39
C SER A 204 -5.05 17.98 15.34
N TYR A 205 -3.85 17.40 15.18
CA TYR A 205 -3.64 16.29 14.24
C TYR A 205 -4.54 15.07 14.53
N LYS A 206 -4.68 14.68 15.81
CA LYS A 206 -5.51 13.54 16.21
C LYS A 206 -6.99 13.81 15.94
N GLU A 207 -7.47 15.00 16.29
CA GLU A 207 -8.87 15.39 16.06
C GLU A 207 -9.20 15.45 14.57
N ARG A 208 -8.27 15.90 13.71
CA ARG A 208 -8.46 15.90 12.26
C ARG A 208 -8.72 14.50 11.71
N LYS A 209 -7.97 13.49 12.16
CA LYS A 209 -8.17 12.10 11.71
C LYS A 209 -9.57 11.59 12.02
N THR A 210 -10.04 11.83 13.25
CA THR A 210 -11.41 11.46 13.64
C THR A 210 -12.43 12.23 12.82
N ALA A 211 -12.23 13.54 12.66
CA ALA A 211 -13.15 14.39 11.92
C ALA A 211 -13.26 14.02 10.42
N SER A 212 -12.16 13.62 9.77
CA SER A 212 -12.18 13.10 8.39
C SER A 212 -13.11 11.90 8.26
N ILE A 213 -13.08 10.98 9.22
CA ILE A 213 -13.94 9.78 9.22
C ILE A 213 -15.41 10.19 9.41
N ASP A 214 -15.69 11.05 10.40
CA ASP A 214 -17.05 11.48 10.72
C ASP A 214 -17.70 12.24 9.56
N VAL A 215 -16.96 13.19 8.97
CA VAL A 215 -17.42 13.94 7.78
C VAL A 215 -17.65 13.01 6.60
N THR A 216 -16.78 12.03 6.38
CA THR A 216 -16.97 11.04 5.31
C THR A 216 -18.26 10.24 5.51
N ILE A 217 -18.52 9.76 6.72
CA ILE A 217 -19.77 9.05 7.05
C ILE A 217 -20.98 9.94 6.78
N GLN A 218 -20.92 11.22 7.16
CA GLN A 218 -22.00 12.16 6.89
C GLN A 218 -22.23 12.34 5.37
N GLN A 219 -21.16 12.57 4.60
CA GLN A 219 -21.27 12.73 3.15
C GLN A 219 -21.81 11.47 2.45
N LEU A 220 -21.47 10.27 2.94
CA LEU A 220 -22.05 9.03 2.43
C LEU A 220 -23.55 8.93 2.74
N LYS A 221 -24.00 9.34 3.94
CA LYS A 221 -25.42 9.34 4.32
C LYS A 221 -26.27 10.34 3.52
N GLU A 222 -25.67 11.44 3.08
CA GLU A 222 -26.35 12.47 2.29
C GLU A 222 -26.58 12.05 0.82
N ASN A 223 -26.05 10.89 0.38
CA ASN A 223 -26.20 10.39 -0.97
C ASN A 223 -26.59 8.90 -0.95
N ASP A 224 -27.86 8.59 -1.21
CA ASP A 224 -28.41 7.23 -1.13
C ASP A 224 -27.61 6.18 -1.91
N LYS A 225 -27.13 6.52 -3.11
CA LYS A 225 -26.33 5.59 -3.92
C LYS A 225 -24.98 5.30 -3.28
N LEU A 226 -24.33 6.33 -2.74
CA LEU A 226 -23.05 6.16 -2.06
C LEU A 226 -23.23 5.43 -0.73
N TYR A 227 -24.29 5.72 0.02
CA TYR A 227 -24.64 5.02 1.25
C TYR A 227 -24.75 3.50 1.00
N LEU A 228 -25.57 3.11 0.02
CA LEU A 228 -25.83 1.71 -0.29
C LEU A 228 -24.56 0.94 -0.72
N LEU A 229 -23.69 1.57 -1.49
CA LEU A 229 -22.50 0.91 -2.05
C LEU A 229 -21.30 0.92 -1.09
N TRP A 230 -21.09 2.00 -0.34
CA TRP A 230 -19.80 2.27 0.31
C TRP A 230 -19.85 2.35 1.84
N MET A 231 -21.02 2.50 2.46
CA MET A 231 -21.11 2.66 3.91
C MET A 231 -20.59 1.42 4.67
N ASP A 232 -21.03 0.22 4.27
CA ASP A 232 -20.61 -1.02 4.93
C ASP A 232 -19.11 -1.29 4.71
N PHE A 233 -18.63 -1.12 3.47
CA PHE A 233 -17.22 -1.20 3.12
C PHE A 233 -16.37 -0.27 3.99
N PHE A 234 -16.71 1.02 4.02
CA PHE A 234 -15.96 2.02 4.77
C PHE A 234 -15.95 1.72 6.27
N ASN A 235 -17.07 1.28 6.85
CA ASN A 235 -17.16 0.94 8.27
C ASN A 235 -16.36 -0.31 8.65
N LYS A 236 -16.19 -1.27 7.74
CA LYS A 236 -15.39 -2.48 7.97
C LYS A 236 -13.90 -2.28 7.66
N HIS A 237 -13.54 -1.26 6.88
CA HIS A 237 -12.17 -1.04 6.45
C HIS A 237 -11.25 -0.66 7.63
N LYS A 238 -10.01 -1.17 7.63
CA LYS A 238 -9.02 -0.92 8.69
C LYS A 238 -8.35 0.46 8.59
N LYS A 239 -8.35 1.05 7.40
CA LYS A 239 -7.69 2.32 7.07
C LYS A 239 -8.70 3.40 6.70
N LYS A 240 -9.61 3.69 7.63
CA LYS A 240 -10.71 4.64 7.38
C LYS A 240 -10.22 6.07 7.23
N ASP A 241 -9.17 6.44 7.97
CA ASP A 241 -8.56 7.77 7.87
C ASP A 241 -7.92 7.97 6.49
N ASP A 242 -7.11 7.02 6.02
CA ASP A 242 -6.48 7.09 4.70
C ASP A 242 -7.54 7.14 3.57
N LEU A 243 -8.61 6.33 3.68
CA LEU A 243 -9.73 6.33 2.72
C LEU A 243 -10.54 7.64 2.76
N ALA A 244 -10.84 8.16 3.95
CA ALA A 244 -11.55 9.42 4.11
C ALA A 244 -10.77 10.57 3.47
N ASP A 245 -9.46 10.60 3.69
CA ASP A 245 -8.60 11.67 3.23
C ASP A 245 -8.53 11.76 1.68
N CYS A 246 -8.44 10.63 0.97
CA CYS A 246 -8.46 10.64 -0.49
C CYS A 246 -9.84 11.01 -1.06
N TYR A 247 -10.93 10.59 -0.41
CA TYR A 247 -12.29 10.95 -0.79
C TYR A 247 -12.59 12.44 -0.58
N LEU A 248 -12.31 12.96 0.62
CA LEU A 248 -12.55 14.36 0.99
C LEU A 248 -11.68 15.32 0.17
N GLN A 249 -10.46 14.92 -0.20
CA GLN A 249 -9.64 15.64 -1.17
C GLN A 249 -10.34 15.80 -2.53
N GLY A 250 -10.96 14.73 -3.02
CA GLY A 250 -11.77 14.76 -4.24
C GLY A 250 -12.99 15.67 -4.11
N LEU A 251 -13.73 15.57 -3.00
CA LEU A 251 -14.88 16.45 -2.74
C LEU A 251 -14.48 17.93 -2.65
N TRP A 252 -13.35 18.22 -2.00
CA TRP A 252 -12.82 19.59 -1.96
C TRP A 252 -12.59 20.13 -3.36
N PHE A 253 -11.90 19.37 -4.22
CA PHE A 253 -11.62 19.81 -5.60
C PHE A 253 -12.90 20.07 -6.39
N ILE A 254 -13.89 19.19 -6.25
CA ILE A 254 -15.20 19.33 -6.89
C ILE A 254 -15.90 20.62 -6.46
N LYS A 255 -15.92 20.91 -5.15
CA LYS A 255 -16.53 22.12 -4.59
C LYS A 255 -15.78 23.39 -5.01
N ASP A 256 -14.45 23.37 -4.90
CA ASP A 256 -13.58 24.50 -5.20
C ASP A 256 -13.66 24.91 -6.68
N ARG A 257 -13.78 23.93 -7.59
CA ARG A 257 -13.96 24.14 -9.03
C ARG A 257 -15.41 24.28 -9.48
N ASN A 258 -16.38 24.27 -8.56
CA ASN A 258 -17.82 24.34 -8.85
C ASN A 258 -18.31 23.31 -9.88
N LEU A 259 -17.75 22.10 -9.90
CA LEU A 259 -18.02 21.10 -10.96
C LEU A 259 -19.42 20.46 -10.91
N LEU A 260 -20.23 20.79 -9.88
CA LEU A 260 -21.59 20.30 -9.68
C LEU A 260 -22.64 21.42 -9.66
N LYS A 261 -22.29 22.64 -10.09
CA LYS A 261 -23.26 23.73 -10.25
C LYS A 261 -23.74 23.79 -11.70
N TYR A 262 -25.00 24.17 -11.91
CA TYR A 262 -25.47 24.62 -13.22
C TYR A 262 -24.63 25.84 -13.64
N ASN A 263 -24.16 25.85 -14.89
CA ASN A 263 -23.75 27.09 -15.54
C ASN A 263 -24.97 27.96 -15.81
#